data_AF-A0A1F6DS11-F1
#
_entry.id   AF-A0A1F6DS11-F1
#
_cell.length_a   1.000
_cell.length_b   1.000
_cell.length_c   1.000
_cell.angle_alpha   90.00
_cell.angle_beta   90.00
_cell.angle_gamma   90.00
#
_symmetry.space_group_name_H-M   'P 1'
#
loop_
_entity.id
_entity.type
_entity.pdbx_description
1 polymer ?
#
loop_
_entity_poly.entity_id
_entity_poly.type
_entity_poly.pdbx_seq_one_letter_code
_entity_poly.pdbx_strand_id
1 'polypeptide(L)'
;MGNFTVIHPERTRGVDDPSTSSGQAHSIRFGLYSIKNFGVGVADSIIAGRESGGPFTDIADFLSRIPDKNLNKKSLESLIQAGALDALGERGALLVNIELLLDFHREHVKAPTNLMSLFGTSSTKATLKLPEAPVAGLDERLKWEKDLLGLYISGHPLDKHKEKFKDAKKSIKHAKEHLRGVETVIAGFIESARINQTKNGEKIGFLKLADFSDSIEIVVFPRTFKEYETIMTPGSCVAIKGKISERNGETSFVVERAKAL
;
A
#
# COMPACT_ATOMS: atom_id res chain seq x y z
N MET A 1 3.65 -18.26 13.90
CA MET A 1 3.91 -17.14 12.93
C MET A 1 2.63 -16.76 12.17
N GLY A 2 2.01 -15.64 12.55
CA GLY A 2 0.79 -15.12 11.91
C GLY A 2 1.05 -14.61 10.49
N ASN A 3 0.26 -15.06 9.52
CA ASN A 3 0.52 -14.92 8.08
C ASN A 3 -0.55 -14.05 7.42
N PHE A 4 -0.37 -12.75 7.16
CA PHE A 4 -1.52 -11.99 6.60
C PHE A 4 -1.28 -10.91 5.55
N THR A 5 -0.09 -10.79 4.96
CA THR A 5 -0.01 -10.22 3.60
C THR A 5 1.13 -10.88 2.85
N VAL A 6 0.81 -11.61 1.78
CA VAL A 6 1.80 -12.24 0.90
C VAL A 6 2.09 -11.26 -0.23
N ILE A 7 3.31 -10.71 -0.25
CA ILE A 7 3.80 -10.05 -1.46
C ILE A 7 4.23 -11.16 -2.41
N HIS A 8 3.52 -11.32 -3.52
CA HIS A 8 4.02 -12.16 -4.59
C HIS A 8 5.20 -11.45 -5.27
N PRO A 9 6.37 -12.11 -5.44
CA PRO A 9 7.54 -11.49 -6.07
C PRO A 9 7.25 -11.00 -7.49
N GLU A 10 6.27 -11.59 -8.19
CA GLU A 10 5.85 -11.12 -9.53
C GLU A 10 5.14 -9.75 -9.53
N ARG A 11 4.64 -9.27 -8.38
CA ARG A 11 3.96 -7.96 -8.25
C ARG A 11 4.87 -6.84 -7.77
N THR A 12 6.04 -7.15 -7.23
CA THR A 12 7.09 -6.19 -6.87
C THR A 12 8.29 -6.39 -7.78
N ARG A 13 8.17 -6.01 -9.05
CA ARG A 13 9.36 -5.83 -9.88
C ARG A 13 10.11 -4.62 -9.36
N GLY A 14 11.21 -4.86 -8.66
CA GLY A 14 12.18 -3.81 -8.36
C GLY A 14 12.85 -3.89 -6.99
N VAL A 15 13.27 -5.08 -6.52
CA VAL A 15 14.50 -5.26 -5.73
C VAL A 15 14.95 -6.72 -5.92
N ASP A 16 16.03 -6.94 -6.67
CA ASP A 16 16.67 -8.24 -6.81
C ASP A 16 17.61 -8.52 -5.63
N ASP A 17 17.60 -9.75 -5.12
CA ASP A 17 18.75 -10.39 -4.45
C ASP A 17 18.90 -11.82 -4.98
N PRO A 18 20.04 -12.18 -5.61
CA PRO A 18 20.23 -13.47 -6.26
C PRO A 18 20.99 -14.45 -5.35
N SER A 19 20.28 -15.25 -4.55
CA SER A 19 20.76 -16.58 -4.16
C SER A 19 19.75 -17.36 -3.30
N THR A 20 18.84 -18.12 -3.92
CA THR A 20 18.44 -19.41 -3.33
C THR A 20 17.76 -20.34 -4.32
N SER A 21 18.32 -21.54 -4.40
CA SER A 21 17.88 -22.68 -5.18
C SER A 21 16.76 -23.43 -4.47
N SER A 22 15.51 -23.25 -4.91
CA SER A 22 14.45 -24.27 -5.00
C SER A 22 13.18 -23.57 -5.52
N GLY A 23 12.46 -24.17 -6.46
CA GLY A 23 11.36 -23.56 -7.22
C GLY A 23 10.07 -23.24 -6.45
N GLN A 24 10.16 -22.64 -5.27
CA GLN A 24 9.03 -22.01 -4.58
C GLN A 24 9.20 -20.50 -4.68
N ALA A 25 8.17 -19.80 -5.17
CA ALA A 25 8.18 -18.34 -5.20
C ALA A 25 8.38 -17.80 -3.76
N HIS A 26 9.56 -17.24 -3.50
CA HIS A 26 9.86 -16.58 -2.24
C HIS A 26 8.92 -15.39 -2.08
N SER A 27 8.01 -15.46 -1.11
CA SER A 27 7.13 -14.34 -0.78
C SER A 27 7.58 -13.71 0.53
N ILE A 28 7.66 -12.39 0.54
CA ILE A 28 7.90 -11.61 1.74
C ILE A 28 6.55 -11.35 2.41
N ARG A 29 6.50 -11.50 3.74
CA ARG A 29 5.29 -11.32 4.53
C ARG A 29 5.43 -10.11 5.45
N PHE A 30 4.40 -9.25 5.48
CA PHE A 30 4.29 -8.22 6.51
C PHE A 30 3.76 -8.81 7.82
N GLY A 31 4.43 -8.48 8.91
CA GLY A 31 3.99 -8.85 10.25
C GLY A 31 2.90 -7.89 10.76
N LEU A 32 2.05 -8.35 11.66
CA LEU A 32 1.01 -7.50 12.26
C LEU A 32 1.59 -6.28 12.99
N TYR A 33 2.79 -6.43 13.58
CA TYR A 33 3.47 -5.34 14.28
C TYR A 33 4.00 -4.23 13.37
N SER A 34 4.12 -4.46 12.05
CA SER A 34 4.54 -3.40 11.12
C SER A 34 3.40 -2.50 10.67
N ILE A 35 2.15 -2.84 10.99
CA ILE A 35 0.99 -2.01 10.68
C ILE A 35 1.04 -0.77 11.57
N LYS A 36 1.15 0.41 10.96
CA LYS A 36 1.20 1.69 11.68
C LYS A 36 -0.05 1.86 12.54
N ASN A 37 0.15 2.32 13.77
CA ASN A 37 -0.92 2.55 14.76
C ASN A 37 -1.69 1.29 15.19
N PHE A 38 -1.14 0.09 14.96
CA PHE A 38 -1.76 -1.16 15.39
C PHE A 38 -1.25 -1.60 16.76
N GLY A 39 -2.16 -2.04 17.63
CA GLY A 39 -1.85 -2.39 19.02
C GLY A 39 -1.18 -3.76 19.15
N VAL A 40 -0.06 -3.82 19.87
CA VAL A 40 0.70 -5.07 20.13
C VAL A 40 -0.18 -6.16 20.76
N GLY A 41 -0.98 -5.81 21.77
CA GLY A 41 -1.86 -6.79 22.43
C GLY A 41 -2.90 -7.43 21.49
N VAL A 42 -3.44 -6.64 20.55
CA VAL A 42 -4.37 -7.16 19.53
C VAL A 42 -3.65 -8.10 18.58
N ALA A 43 -2.42 -7.75 18.17
CA ALA A 43 -1.59 -8.63 17.33
C ALA A 43 -1.30 -9.96 18.02
N ASP A 44 -0.88 -9.94 19.29
CA ASP A 44 -0.59 -11.13 20.09
C ASP A 44 -1.82 -12.03 20.21
N SER A 45 -2.99 -11.43 20.47
CA SER A 45 -4.26 -12.14 20.57
C SER A 45 -4.69 -12.81 19.26
N ILE A 46 -4.45 -12.15 18.11
CA ILE A 46 -4.68 -12.76 16.79
C ILE A 46 -3.74 -13.95 16.57
N ILE A 47 -2.47 -13.80 16.93
CA ILE A 47 -1.46 -14.86 16.79
C ILE A 47 -1.83 -16.07 17.65
N ALA A 48 -2.13 -15.86 18.94
CA ALA A 48 -2.54 -16.91 19.86
C ALA A 48 -3.84 -17.60 19.42
N GLY A 49 -4.83 -16.81 18.97
CA GLY A 49 -6.07 -17.34 18.41
C GLY A 49 -5.80 -18.25 17.21
N ARG A 50 -4.91 -17.85 16.29
CA ARG A 50 -4.50 -18.67 15.14
C ARG A 50 -3.70 -19.91 15.53
N GLU A 51 -2.78 -19.80 16.49
CA GLU A 51 -1.91 -20.91 16.91
C GLU A 51 -2.70 -22.02 17.63
N SER A 52 -3.72 -21.65 18.41
CA SER A 52 -4.57 -22.61 19.12
C SER A 52 -5.62 -23.29 18.23
N GLY A 53 -6.20 -22.58 17.26
CA GLY A 53 -7.31 -23.10 16.44
C GLY A 53 -7.02 -23.26 14.93
N GLY A 54 -5.79 -23.03 14.48
CA GLY A 54 -5.41 -23.07 13.07
C GLY A 54 -5.85 -21.84 12.25
N PRO A 55 -5.83 -21.91 10.91
CA PRO A 55 -6.23 -20.80 10.05
C PRO A 55 -7.67 -20.34 10.30
N PHE A 56 -7.93 -19.04 10.14
CA PHE A 56 -9.29 -18.49 10.18
C PHE A 56 -10.02 -18.84 8.88
N THR A 57 -11.24 -19.37 8.99
CA THR A 57 -12.00 -19.82 7.80
C THR A 57 -12.81 -18.72 7.15
N ASP A 58 -13.27 -17.76 7.95
CA ASP A 58 -14.10 -16.63 7.54
C ASP A 58 -14.01 -15.52 8.59
N ILE A 59 -14.66 -14.38 8.32
CA ILE A 59 -14.63 -13.23 9.23
C ILE A 59 -15.33 -13.50 10.58
N ALA A 60 -16.33 -14.37 10.62
CA ALA A 60 -17.02 -14.72 11.87
C ALA A 60 -16.14 -15.59 12.77
N ASP A 61 -15.42 -16.56 12.19
CA ASP A 61 -14.41 -17.37 12.87
C ASP A 61 -13.28 -16.50 13.44
N PHE A 62 -12.81 -15.51 12.67
CA PHE A 62 -11.83 -14.54 13.14
C PHE A 62 -12.34 -13.75 14.37
N LEU A 63 -13.52 -13.14 14.27
CA LEU A 63 -14.07 -12.27 15.32
C LEU A 63 -14.43 -13.03 16.60
N SER A 64 -14.83 -14.30 16.49
CA SER A 64 -15.20 -15.15 17.64
C SER A 64 -14.00 -15.76 18.37
N ARG A 65 -12.86 -15.93 17.71
CA ARG A 65 -11.65 -16.55 18.27
C ARG A 65 -10.65 -15.56 18.88
N ILE A 66 -10.89 -14.27 18.72
CA ILE A 66 -10.04 -13.22 19.32
C ILE A 66 -10.74 -12.75 20.59
N PRO A 67 -10.24 -13.07 21.79
CA PRO A 67 -10.90 -12.70 23.06
C PRO A 67 -10.59 -11.25 23.50
N ASP A 68 -9.73 -10.55 22.76
CA ASP A 68 -9.21 -9.25 23.16
C ASP A 68 -10.25 -8.14 23.01
N LYS A 69 -10.70 -7.60 24.14
CA LYS A 69 -11.61 -6.46 24.21
C LYS A 69 -11.05 -5.19 23.57
N ASN A 70 -9.74 -5.15 23.28
CA ASN A 70 -9.08 -4.04 22.60
C ASN A 70 -9.17 -4.13 21.07
N LEU A 71 -9.78 -5.17 20.49
CA LEU A 71 -10.17 -5.18 19.07
C LEU A 71 -11.29 -4.16 18.84
N ASN A 72 -10.89 -2.90 18.77
CA ASN A 72 -11.77 -1.75 18.56
C ASN A 72 -11.87 -1.41 17.06
N LYS A 73 -12.75 -0.45 16.75
CA LYS A 73 -12.97 0.04 15.38
C LYS A 73 -11.67 0.37 14.66
N LYS A 74 -10.80 1.19 15.25
CA LYS A 74 -9.53 1.60 14.65
C LYS A 74 -8.61 0.42 14.34
N SER A 75 -8.56 -0.57 15.23
CA SER A 75 -7.74 -1.77 15.04
C SER A 75 -8.26 -2.62 13.89
N LEU A 76 -9.59 -2.81 13.83
CA LEU A 76 -10.23 -3.57 12.77
C LEU A 76 -10.12 -2.85 11.41
N GLU A 77 -10.32 -1.52 11.37
CA GLU A 77 -10.06 -0.69 10.18
C GLU A 77 -8.63 -0.89 9.69
N SER A 78 -7.63 -0.81 10.58
CA SER A 78 -6.22 -0.96 10.22
C SER A 78 -5.92 -2.34 9.63
N LEU A 79 -6.49 -3.42 10.18
CA LEU A 79 -6.34 -4.77 9.65
C LEU A 79 -6.96 -4.91 8.25
N ILE A 80 -8.17 -4.40 8.07
CA ILE A 80 -8.87 -4.45 6.78
C ILE A 80 -8.09 -3.63 5.74
N GLN A 81 -7.76 -2.40 6.07
CA GLN A 81 -7.09 -1.44 5.18
C GLN A 81 -5.69 -1.89 4.78
N ALA A 82 -4.93 -2.48 5.71
CA ALA A 82 -3.62 -3.10 5.43
C ALA A 82 -3.71 -4.39 4.61
N GLY A 83 -4.91 -4.96 4.43
CA GLY A 83 -5.11 -6.21 3.71
C GLY A 83 -4.87 -7.47 4.52
N ALA A 84 -4.77 -7.35 5.85
CA ALA A 84 -4.58 -8.50 6.74
C ALA A 84 -5.79 -9.47 6.70
N LEU A 85 -6.96 -8.99 6.28
CA LEU A 85 -8.20 -9.76 6.21
C LEU A 85 -8.66 -10.04 4.78
N ASP A 86 -7.83 -9.82 3.76
CA ASP A 86 -8.20 -10.01 2.33
C ASP A 86 -8.64 -11.45 2.01
N ALA A 87 -8.15 -12.44 2.78
CA ALA A 87 -8.58 -13.84 2.65
C ALA A 87 -9.96 -14.13 3.28
N LEU A 88 -10.48 -13.21 4.11
CA LEU A 88 -11.70 -13.38 4.90
C LEU A 88 -12.85 -12.48 4.40
N GLY A 89 -12.57 -11.55 3.49
CA GLY A 89 -13.57 -10.69 2.88
C GLY A 89 -12.98 -9.59 2.04
N GLU A 90 -13.83 -8.94 1.24
CA GLU A 90 -13.45 -7.77 0.46
C GLU A 90 -13.38 -6.53 1.37
N ARG A 91 -12.33 -5.70 1.23
CA ARG A 91 -12.03 -4.59 2.14
C ARG A 91 -13.15 -3.57 2.24
N GLY A 92 -13.73 -3.14 1.12
CA GLY A 92 -14.84 -2.20 1.07
C GLY A 92 -16.07 -2.74 1.80
N ALA A 93 -16.42 -4.00 1.55
CA ALA A 93 -17.52 -4.66 2.23
C ALA A 93 -17.32 -4.81 3.74
N LEU A 94 -16.11 -5.16 4.18
CA LEU A 94 -15.77 -5.24 5.60
C LEU A 94 -15.80 -3.86 6.29
N LEU A 95 -15.33 -2.81 5.62
CA LEU A 95 -15.32 -1.44 6.15
C LEU A 95 -16.72 -0.84 6.27
N VAL A 96 -17.57 -1.01 5.26
CA VAL A 96 -18.96 -0.51 5.30
C VAL A 96 -19.73 -1.17 6.45
N ASN A 97 -19.48 -2.46 6.70
CA ASN A 97 -20.17 -3.22 7.72
C ASN A 97 -19.44 -3.27 9.07
N ILE A 98 -18.46 -2.38 9.30
CA ILE A 98 -17.56 -2.51 10.45
C ILE A 98 -18.26 -2.46 11.82
N GLU A 99 -19.33 -1.68 11.97
CA GLU A 99 -20.09 -1.62 13.23
C GLU A 99 -20.76 -2.97 13.52
N LEU A 100 -21.32 -3.62 12.48
CA LEU A 100 -21.90 -4.97 12.59
C LEU A 100 -20.83 -6.00 12.98
N LEU A 101 -19.62 -5.90 12.44
CA LEU A 101 -18.50 -6.76 12.82
C LEU A 101 -18.13 -6.59 14.31
N LEU A 102 -18.09 -5.35 14.79
CA LEU A 102 -17.77 -5.02 16.18
C LEU A 102 -18.87 -5.48 17.14
N ASP A 103 -20.14 -5.34 16.76
CA ASP A 103 -21.28 -5.84 17.53
C ASP A 103 -21.19 -7.35 17.71
N PHE A 104 -20.99 -8.07 16.61
CA PHE A 104 -20.79 -9.52 16.63
C PHE A 104 -19.64 -9.93 17.57
N HIS A 105 -18.48 -9.28 17.45
CA HIS A 105 -17.34 -9.56 18.33
C HIS A 105 -17.67 -9.29 19.81
N ARG A 106 -18.35 -8.19 20.13
CA ARG A 106 -18.74 -7.85 21.51
C ARG A 106 -19.67 -8.88 22.13
N GLU A 107 -20.62 -9.42 21.36
CA GLU A 107 -21.52 -10.48 21.83
C GLU A 107 -20.75 -11.75 22.17
N HIS A 108 -19.80 -12.13 21.31
CA HIS A 108 -18.99 -13.33 21.50
C HIS A 108 -17.97 -13.21 22.65
N VAL A 109 -17.41 -12.03 22.89
CA VAL A 109 -16.47 -11.79 24.01
C VAL A 109 -17.19 -11.67 25.36
N LYS A 110 -18.47 -11.24 25.38
CA LYS A 110 -19.28 -11.12 26.60
C LYS A 110 -19.87 -12.44 27.09
N ALA A 111 -19.98 -13.46 26.23
CA ALA A 111 -20.54 -14.74 26.60
C ALA A 111 -19.70 -15.40 27.70
N PRO A 112 -20.26 -15.71 28.89
CA PRO A 112 -19.52 -16.40 29.94
C PRO A 112 -19.12 -17.79 29.43
N THR A 113 -17.83 -18.12 29.54
CA THR A 113 -17.28 -19.44 29.21
C THR A 113 -18.06 -20.59 29.85
N ASN A 114 -18.70 -20.34 31.00
CA ASN A 114 -19.51 -21.29 31.77
C ASN A 114 -20.92 -21.54 31.22
N LEU A 115 -21.46 -20.67 30.36
CA LEU A 115 -22.80 -20.86 29.78
C LEU A 115 -22.76 -21.66 28.45
N MET A 116 -21.63 -21.64 27.73
CA MET A 116 -21.44 -22.50 26.54
C MET A 116 -21.29 -23.98 26.91
N SER A 117 -20.81 -24.29 28.12
CA SER A 117 -20.65 -25.67 28.58
C SER A 117 -21.96 -26.35 28.99
N LEU A 118 -23.03 -25.58 29.24
CA LEU A 118 -24.34 -26.11 29.69
C LEU A 118 -25.34 -26.33 28.53
N PHE A 119 -25.08 -25.77 27.36
CA PHE A 119 -25.84 -25.99 26.11
C PHE A 119 -25.02 -26.79 25.10
N GLY A 120 -24.35 -27.83 25.59
CA GLY A 120 -23.63 -28.80 24.77
C GLY A 120 -24.59 -29.66 23.95
N THR A 121 -25.20 -29.12 22.90
CA THR A 121 -25.61 -29.84 21.69
C THR A 121 -25.91 -28.83 20.59
N SER A 122 -25.05 -28.81 19.56
CA SER A 122 -25.05 -27.96 18.36
C SER A 122 -24.17 -26.71 18.46
N SER A 123 -22.87 -26.91 18.25
CA SER A 123 -21.95 -25.86 17.83
C SER A 123 -22.30 -25.39 16.41
N THR A 124 -23.45 -24.75 16.24
CA THR A 124 -23.73 -24.01 15.01
C THR A 124 -22.70 -22.88 14.95
N LYS A 125 -21.76 -22.94 14.01
CA LYS A 125 -20.91 -21.80 13.68
C LYS A 125 -21.82 -20.58 13.54
N ALA A 126 -21.61 -19.57 14.39
CA ALA A 126 -22.38 -18.34 14.30
C ALA A 126 -22.14 -17.73 12.92
N THR A 127 -23.19 -17.70 12.10
CA THR A 127 -23.09 -17.19 10.72
C THR A 127 -23.27 -15.69 10.71
N LEU A 128 -22.23 -14.96 10.31
CA LEU A 128 -22.30 -13.52 10.06
C LEU A 128 -22.58 -13.27 8.58
N LYS A 129 -23.75 -12.71 8.27
CA LYS A 129 -24.12 -12.31 6.90
C LYS A 129 -23.91 -10.80 6.77
N LEU A 130 -23.01 -10.40 5.88
CA LEU A 130 -22.76 -9.00 5.59
C LEU A 130 -23.69 -8.52 4.47
N PRO A 131 -24.37 -7.38 4.65
CA PRO A 131 -25.01 -6.65 3.56
C PRO A 131 -24.05 -6.41 2.39
N GLU A 132 -24.59 -6.43 1.17
CA GLU A 132 -23.83 -6.10 -0.04
C GLU A 132 -23.30 -4.67 0.04
N ALA A 133 -22.06 -4.48 -0.42
CA ALA A 133 -21.36 -3.22 -0.34
C ALA A 133 -20.37 -3.06 -1.51
N PRO A 134 -20.02 -1.82 -1.88
CA PRO A 134 -19.07 -1.58 -2.96
C PRO A 134 -17.68 -2.15 -2.66
N VAL A 135 -17.01 -2.63 -3.70
CA VAL A 135 -15.60 -3.03 -3.64
C VAL A 135 -14.73 -1.80 -3.43
N ALA A 136 -13.69 -1.91 -2.60
CA ALA A 136 -12.74 -0.82 -2.41
C ALA A 136 -12.00 -0.48 -3.71
N GLY A 137 -12.00 0.81 -4.08
CA GLY A 137 -11.31 1.27 -5.28
C GLY A 137 -9.79 1.08 -5.17
N LEU A 138 -9.10 0.90 -6.29
CA LEU A 138 -7.64 0.73 -6.29
C LEU A 138 -6.93 1.90 -5.59
N ASP A 139 -7.35 3.15 -5.83
CA ASP A 139 -6.73 4.33 -5.19
C ASP A 139 -6.87 4.30 -3.67
N GLU A 140 -8.04 3.90 -3.17
CA GLU A 140 -8.29 3.82 -1.73
C GLU A 140 -7.38 2.75 -1.11
N ARG A 141 -7.30 1.58 -1.75
CA ARG A 141 -6.40 0.50 -1.32
C ARG A 141 -4.95 0.94 -1.30
N LEU A 142 -4.47 1.56 -2.38
CA LEU A 142 -3.09 2.03 -2.48
C LEU A 142 -2.79 3.11 -1.44
N LYS A 143 -3.74 4.02 -1.19
CA LYS A 143 -3.62 5.03 -0.14
C LYS A 143 -3.51 4.40 1.24
N TRP A 144 -4.39 3.47 1.57
CA TRP A 144 -4.37 2.75 2.84
C TRP A 144 -3.07 1.97 3.07
N GLU A 145 -2.59 1.26 2.05
CA GLU A 145 -1.34 0.52 2.12
C GLU A 145 -0.15 1.45 2.31
N LYS A 146 -0.13 2.59 1.61
CA LYS A 146 0.92 3.59 1.81
C LYS A 146 0.89 4.17 3.22
N ASP A 147 -0.28 4.47 3.75
CA ASP A 147 -0.45 5.10 5.06
C ASP A 147 -0.14 4.15 6.23
N LEU A 148 -0.52 2.87 6.09
CA LEU A 148 -0.40 1.86 7.15
C LEU A 148 0.87 1.00 7.06
N LEU A 149 1.35 0.74 5.85
CA LEU A 149 2.48 -0.17 5.59
C LEU A 149 3.68 0.54 4.96
N GLY A 150 3.50 1.78 4.49
CA GLY A 150 4.57 2.56 3.84
C GLY A 150 4.82 2.20 2.38
N LEU A 151 4.09 1.23 1.83
CA LEU A 151 4.33 0.60 0.53
C LEU A 151 3.04 0.37 -0.24
N TYR A 152 3.13 0.23 -1.57
CA TYR A 152 2.01 -0.15 -2.44
C TYR A 152 2.08 -1.65 -2.71
N ILE A 153 1.05 -2.40 -2.32
CA ILE A 153 1.05 -3.89 -2.38
C ILE A 153 0.04 -4.39 -3.40
N SER A 154 -1.15 -3.78 -3.44
CA SER A 154 -2.24 -4.18 -4.34
C SER A 154 -1.96 -3.85 -5.82
N GLY A 155 -1.03 -2.94 -6.10
CA GLY A 155 -0.69 -2.50 -7.45
C GLY A 155 0.25 -1.29 -7.45
N HIS A 156 0.46 -0.68 -8.61
CA HIS A 156 1.25 0.52 -8.77
C HIS A 156 0.35 1.75 -9.02
N PRO A 157 0.65 2.94 -8.46
CA PRO A 157 -0.13 4.16 -8.73
C PRO A 157 -0.31 4.50 -10.22
N LEU A 158 0.67 4.11 -11.06
CA LEU A 158 0.61 4.28 -12.51
C LEU A 158 -0.29 3.29 -13.24
N ASP A 159 -0.84 2.27 -12.57
CA ASP A 159 -1.65 1.24 -13.23
C ASP A 159 -2.89 1.83 -13.92
N LYS A 160 -3.47 2.90 -13.36
CA LYS A 160 -4.56 3.66 -13.99
C LYS A 160 -4.19 4.28 -15.34
N HIS A 161 -2.90 4.54 -15.54
CA HIS A 161 -2.37 5.19 -16.72
C HIS A 161 -1.51 4.25 -17.56
N LYS A 162 -1.55 2.93 -17.30
CA LYS A 162 -0.67 1.93 -17.92
C LYS A 162 -0.59 2.02 -19.44
N GLU A 163 -1.70 2.35 -20.10
CA GLU A 163 -1.77 2.60 -21.54
C GLU A 163 -0.83 3.71 -22.02
N LYS A 164 -0.65 4.77 -21.23
CA LYS A 164 0.27 5.89 -21.52
C LYS A 164 1.75 5.48 -21.44
N PHE A 165 2.07 4.32 -20.83
CA PHE A 165 3.42 3.81 -20.61
C PHE A 165 3.79 2.60 -21.50
N LYS A 166 2.94 2.22 -22.45
CA LYS A 166 3.21 1.07 -23.34
C LYS A 166 4.37 1.30 -24.32
N ASP A 167 4.59 2.55 -24.73
CA ASP A 167 5.65 2.89 -25.67
C ASP A 167 7.00 2.97 -24.94
N ALA A 168 7.83 1.92 -25.13
CA ALA A 168 9.16 1.85 -24.52
C ALA A 168 10.07 3.05 -24.89
N LYS A 169 9.84 3.71 -26.04
CA LYS A 169 10.60 4.91 -26.44
C LYS A 169 10.28 6.14 -25.61
N LYS A 170 9.20 6.12 -24.83
CA LYS A 170 8.80 7.20 -23.91
C LYS A 170 9.14 6.89 -22.45
N SER A 171 9.80 5.76 -22.19
CA SER A 171 10.18 5.34 -20.85
C SER A 171 11.34 6.16 -20.29
N ILE A 172 11.41 6.24 -18.96
CA ILE A 172 12.52 6.90 -18.25
C ILE A 172 13.85 6.22 -18.60
N LYS A 173 13.87 4.89 -18.67
CA LYS A 173 15.06 4.13 -19.08
C LYS A 173 15.57 4.55 -20.46
N HIS A 174 14.68 4.56 -21.45
CA HIS A 174 15.06 4.93 -22.82
C HIS A 174 15.58 6.37 -22.89
N ALA A 175 14.94 7.29 -22.17
CA ALA A 175 15.38 8.67 -22.13
C ALA A 175 16.80 8.80 -21.56
N LYS A 176 17.10 8.14 -20.42
CA LYS A 176 18.45 8.12 -19.80
C LYS A 176 19.54 7.64 -20.76
N GLU A 177 19.23 6.62 -21.55
CA GLU A 177 20.16 5.97 -22.47
C GLU A 177 20.35 6.75 -23.78
N HIS A 178 19.31 7.41 -24.33
CA HIS A 178 19.32 7.89 -25.71
C HIS A 178 19.05 9.39 -25.91
N LEU A 179 18.51 10.10 -24.91
CA LEU A 179 17.96 11.46 -25.09
C LEU A 179 18.69 12.53 -24.25
N ARG A 180 19.98 12.33 -23.96
CA ARG A 180 20.79 13.31 -23.20
C ARG A 180 20.87 14.66 -23.93
N GLY A 181 20.62 15.76 -23.22
CA GLY A 181 20.62 17.12 -23.78
C GLY A 181 19.46 17.44 -24.75
N VAL A 182 18.67 16.45 -25.14
CA VAL A 182 17.51 16.61 -26.03
C VAL A 182 16.27 16.92 -25.20
N GLU A 183 15.47 17.87 -25.69
CA GLU A 183 14.18 18.16 -25.08
C GLU A 183 13.23 16.97 -25.28
N THR A 184 12.73 16.40 -24.18
CA THR A 184 11.87 15.23 -24.20
C THR A 184 10.76 15.33 -23.15
N VAL A 185 9.78 14.42 -23.26
CA VAL A 185 8.69 14.27 -22.31
C VAL A 185 8.78 12.89 -21.69
N ILE A 186 8.87 12.83 -20.37
CA ILE A 186 8.75 11.59 -19.60
C ILE A 186 7.56 11.72 -18.65
N ALA A 187 6.99 10.58 -18.28
CA ALA A 187 5.91 10.52 -17.30
C ALA A 187 6.29 9.54 -16.19
N GLY A 188 5.65 9.67 -15.04
CA GLY A 188 5.90 8.78 -13.92
C GLY A 188 5.17 9.19 -12.66
N PHE A 189 5.49 8.48 -11.60
CA PHE A 189 4.99 8.68 -10.25
C PHE A 189 6.09 9.30 -9.39
N ILE A 190 5.75 10.33 -8.63
CA ILE A 190 6.68 10.98 -7.70
C ILE A 190 6.75 10.14 -6.41
N GLU A 191 7.87 9.45 -6.21
CA GLU A 191 8.09 8.59 -5.03
C GLU A 191 8.44 9.40 -3.78
N SER A 192 9.28 10.42 -3.96
CA SER A 192 9.80 11.27 -2.88
C SER A 192 10.09 12.67 -3.37
N ALA A 193 10.02 13.65 -2.48
CA ALA A 193 10.32 15.04 -2.77
C ALA A 193 11.14 15.64 -1.63
N ARG A 194 12.23 16.30 -1.97
CA ARG A 194 13.03 17.14 -1.08
C ARG A 194 12.97 18.57 -1.58
N ILE A 195 12.35 19.44 -0.78
CA ILE A 195 12.22 20.86 -1.10
C ILE A 195 13.25 21.62 -0.27
N ASN A 196 14.19 22.27 -0.95
CA ASN A 196 15.20 23.13 -0.33
C ASN A 196 14.90 24.60 -0.64
N GLN A 197 15.59 25.51 0.03
CA GLN A 197 15.62 26.92 -0.33
C GLN A 197 16.94 27.27 -1.03
N THR A 198 16.88 28.11 -2.06
CA THR A 198 18.05 28.71 -2.66
C THR A 198 18.64 29.78 -1.74
N LYS A 199 19.81 30.32 -2.08
CA LYS A 199 20.43 31.45 -1.36
C LYS A 199 19.51 32.67 -1.25
N ASN A 200 18.57 32.82 -2.16
CA ASN A 200 17.60 33.92 -2.20
C ASN A 200 16.28 33.56 -1.48
N GLY A 201 16.20 32.41 -0.81
CA GLY A 201 15.02 31.96 -0.07
C GLY A 201 13.94 31.29 -0.93
N GLU A 202 14.13 31.17 -2.24
CA GLU A 202 13.14 30.58 -3.14
C GLU A 202 13.18 29.04 -3.09
N LYS A 203 12.02 28.38 -3.22
CA LYS A 203 11.94 26.91 -3.16
C LYS A 203 12.56 26.28 -4.42
N ILE A 204 13.41 25.27 -4.25
CA ILE A 204 13.89 24.38 -5.31
C ILE A 204 13.55 22.94 -4.94
N GLY A 205 13.04 22.17 -5.90
CA GLY A 205 12.63 20.78 -5.70
C GLY A 205 13.64 19.79 -6.28
N PHE A 206 14.03 18.80 -5.47
CA PHE A 206 14.70 17.58 -5.91
C PHE A 206 13.77 16.41 -5.62
N LEU A 207 13.20 15.82 -6.67
CA LEU A 207 12.18 14.78 -6.53
C LEU A 207 12.61 13.52 -7.27
N LYS A 208 12.12 12.36 -6.85
CA LYS A 208 12.36 11.10 -7.54
C LYS A 208 11.13 10.71 -8.34
N LEU A 209 11.27 10.69 -9.66
CA LEU A 209 10.24 10.24 -10.59
C LEU A 209 10.54 8.80 -11.02
N ALA A 210 9.56 7.91 -10.90
CA ALA A 210 9.68 6.52 -11.32
C ALA A 210 8.58 6.15 -12.32
N ASP A 211 8.91 5.30 -13.29
CA ASP A 211 7.95 4.62 -14.15
C ASP A 211 8.14 3.09 -14.02
N PHE A 212 7.47 2.31 -14.87
CA PHE A 212 7.60 0.84 -14.84
C PHE A 212 8.96 0.32 -15.29
N SER A 213 9.85 1.18 -15.81
CA SER A 213 11.13 0.82 -16.41
C SER A 213 12.33 1.20 -15.55
N ASP A 214 12.31 2.39 -14.93
CA ASP A 214 13.43 2.97 -14.19
C ASP A 214 12.96 4.19 -13.38
N SER A 215 13.88 4.80 -12.62
CA SER A 215 13.68 6.07 -11.93
C SER A 215 14.78 7.08 -12.26
N ILE A 216 14.45 8.36 -12.09
CA ILE A 216 15.36 9.49 -12.30
C ILE A 216 15.08 10.59 -11.28
N GLU A 217 16.14 11.25 -10.80
CA GLU A 217 15.99 12.48 -10.03
C GLU A 217 15.57 13.60 -10.97
N ILE A 218 14.51 14.33 -10.60
CA ILE A 218 14.04 15.50 -11.31
C ILE A 218 14.36 16.75 -10.49
N VAL A 219 14.86 17.78 -11.17
CA VAL A 219 15.21 19.07 -10.58
C VAL A 219 14.22 20.11 -11.07
N VAL A 220 13.55 20.76 -10.13
CA VAL A 220 12.51 21.76 -10.40
C VAL A 220 12.96 23.09 -9.83
N PHE A 221 13.44 23.97 -10.71
CA PHE A 221 13.91 25.30 -10.33
C PHE A 221 12.77 26.20 -9.83
N PRO A 222 13.06 27.26 -9.05
CA PRO A 222 12.02 27.99 -8.31
C PRO A 222 10.86 28.52 -9.12
N ARG A 223 11.11 29.05 -10.32
CA ARG A 223 10.06 29.52 -11.23
C ARG A 223 9.09 28.39 -11.58
N THR A 224 9.63 27.26 -12.04
CA THR A 224 8.85 26.06 -12.39
C THR A 224 8.19 25.45 -11.16
N PHE A 225 8.86 25.45 -10.00
CA PHE A 225 8.33 24.88 -8.77
C PHE A 225 7.10 25.63 -8.30
N LYS A 226 7.15 26.97 -8.32
CA LYS A 226 6.02 27.82 -7.95
C LYS A 226 4.80 27.62 -8.86
N GLU A 227 5.02 27.35 -10.14
CA GLU A 227 3.94 27.12 -11.12
C GLU A 227 3.25 25.76 -10.93
N TYR A 228 4.01 24.72 -10.56
CA TYR A 228 3.53 23.34 -10.49
C TYR A 228 3.54 22.75 -9.06
N GLU A 229 3.56 23.59 -8.03
CA GLU A 229 3.75 23.17 -6.62
C GLU A 229 2.76 22.08 -6.19
N THR A 230 1.51 22.16 -6.63
CA THR A 230 0.45 21.20 -6.26
C THR A 230 0.68 19.79 -6.79
N ILE A 231 1.38 19.64 -7.91
CA ILE A 231 1.66 18.34 -8.55
C ILE A 231 3.11 17.88 -8.37
N MET A 232 3.95 18.71 -7.74
CA MET A 232 5.35 18.39 -7.39
C MET A 232 5.44 17.85 -5.96
N THR A 233 4.60 16.85 -5.65
CA THR A 233 4.50 16.24 -4.32
C THR A 233 4.51 14.71 -4.43
N PRO A 234 5.02 14.00 -3.41
CA PRO A 234 4.97 12.54 -3.37
C PRO A 234 3.53 12.05 -3.51
N GLY A 235 3.30 10.99 -4.30
CA GLY A 235 1.95 10.52 -4.60
C GLY A 235 1.39 11.01 -5.93
N SER A 236 2.01 12.02 -6.56
CA SER A 236 1.51 12.60 -7.80
C SER A 236 1.96 11.79 -9.02
N CYS A 237 1.02 11.53 -9.94
CA CYS A 237 1.31 11.01 -11.27
C CYS A 237 1.40 12.17 -12.26
N VAL A 238 2.57 12.37 -12.88
CA VAL A 238 2.86 13.55 -13.71
C VAL A 238 3.50 13.18 -15.04
N ALA A 239 3.28 14.03 -16.05
CA ALA A 239 4.11 14.12 -17.24
C ALA A 239 4.92 15.42 -17.18
N ILE A 240 6.22 15.31 -17.38
CA ILE A 240 7.16 16.42 -17.33
C ILE A 240 7.88 16.57 -18.67
N LYS A 241 8.10 17.82 -19.06
CA LYS A 241 8.88 18.21 -20.24
C LYS A 241 10.14 18.92 -19.79
N GLY A 242 11.26 18.61 -20.43
CA GLY A 242 12.55 19.19 -20.11
C GLY A 242 13.69 18.40 -20.71
N LYS A 243 14.84 18.40 -20.05
CA LYS A 243 16.08 17.80 -20.57
C LYS A 243 16.80 16.98 -19.52
N ILE A 244 17.42 15.90 -19.98
CA ILE A 244 18.35 15.14 -19.17
C ILE A 244 19.67 15.91 -19.08
N SER A 245 20.13 16.09 -17.85
CA SER A 245 21.35 16.79 -17.47
C SER A 245 22.22 15.85 -16.66
N GLU A 246 23.52 15.87 -16.93
CA GLU A 246 24.51 15.10 -16.19
C GLU A 246 25.44 16.08 -15.47
N ARG A 247 25.50 16.00 -14.14
CA ARG A 247 26.36 16.87 -13.32
C ARG A 247 27.06 16.03 -12.28
N ASN A 248 28.40 16.12 -12.21
CA ASN A 248 29.22 15.38 -11.26
C ASN A 248 29.00 13.85 -11.30
N GLY A 249 28.67 13.28 -12.48
CA GLY A 249 28.36 11.86 -12.64
C GLY A 249 26.94 11.45 -12.25
N GLU A 250 26.11 12.39 -11.79
CA GLU A 250 24.69 12.14 -11.50
C GLU A 250 23.80 12.58 -12.67
N THR A 251 22.95 11.66 -13.14
CA THR A 251 21.97 11.93 -14.18
C THR A 251 20.67 12.43 -13.56
N SER A 252 20.22 13.61 -13.97
CA SER A 252 18.98 14.24 -13.51
C SER A 252 18.14 14.73 -14.69
N PHE A 253 16.87 14.99 -14.46
CA PHE A 253 15.97 15.60 -15.43
C PHE A 253 15.59 17.02 -14.96
N VAL A 254 15.97 18.03 -15.73
CA VAL A 254 15.62 19.42 -15.42
C VAL A 254 14.23 19.71 -15.98
N VAL A 255 13.28 20.05 -15.10
CA VAL A 255 11.88 20.26 -15.47
C VAL A 255 11.64 21.69 -15.96
N GLU A 256 11.02 21.80 -17.13
CA GLU A 256 10.60 23.07 -17.73
C GLU A 256 9.08 23.25 -17.69
N ARG A 257 8.31 22.17 -17.92
CA ARG A 257 6.85 22.16 -17.81
C ARG A 257 6.37 20.85 -17.22
N ALA A 258 5.22 20.88 -16.56
CA ALA A 258 4.60 19.69 -15.99
C ALA A 258 3.07 19.72 -16.12
N LYS A 259 2.46 18.53 -16.05
CA LYS A 259 1.01 18.36 -15.88
C LYS A 259 0.72 17.07 -15.12
N ALA A 260 -0.40 17.03 -14.41
CA ALA A 260 -0.95 15.79 -13.88
C ALA A 260 -1.39 14.85 -15.02
N LEU A 261 -1.37 13.54 -14.76
CA LEU A 261 -1.83 12.51 -15.70
C LEU A 261 -3.34 12.28 -15.65
#